data_AF-A0A7V9H8N0-F1
#
_entry.id   AF-A0A7V9H8N0-F1
#
_cell.length_a   1.000
_cell.length_b   1.000
_cell.length_c   1.000
_cell.angle_alpha   90.00
_cell.angle_beta   90.00
_cell.angle_gamma   90.00
#
_symmetry.space_group_name_H-M   'P 1'
#
loop_
_entity.id
_entity.type
_entity.pdbx_description
1 polymer ?
#
loop_
_entity_poly.entity_id
_entity_poly.type
_entity_poly.pdbx_seq_one_letter_code
_entity_poly.pdbx_strand_id
1 'polypeptide(L)'
;MEVGQDPSGLLTFVCECGRLDCSRLIQLTLVEYEDVRESSRRFAILDGHEILETEEIVERHDRYVVVEKASDPEAEIVEHTDPRRALD
;
A
#
# COMPACT_ATOMS: atom_id res chain seq x y z
N MET A 1 0.31 19.75 -16.13
CA MET A 1 -0.59 19.58 -14.99
C MET A 1 0.29 19.16 -13.83
N GLU A 2 0.75 20.12 -13.05
CA GLU A 2 1.61 19.87 -11.90
C GLU A 2 0.71 19.37 -10.77
N VAL A 3 0.87 18.09 -10.42
CA VAL A 3 0.29 17.53 -9.19
C VAL A 3 0.75 18.41 -8.03
N GLY A 4 -0.20 19.05 -7.35
CA GLY A 4 0.07 20.01 -6.30
C GLY A 4 0.87 19.36 -5.17
N GLN A 5 2.16 19.67 -5.12
CA GLN A 5 3.01 19.28 -4.01
C GLN A 5 2.62 20.15 -2.82
N ASP A 6 2.03 19.54 -1.78
CA ASP A 6 1.78 20.24 -0.52
C ASP A 6 3.12 20.75 0.04
N PRO A 7 3.21 21.98 0.57
CA PRO A 7 4.44 22.50 1.17
C PRO A 7 4.97 21.66 2.35
N SER A 8 4.14 20.78 2.92
CA SER A 8 4.54 19.81 3.93
C SER A 8 5.25 18.57 3.36
N GLY A 9 5.41 18.47 2.04
CA GLY A 9 6.02 17.31 1.37
C GLY A 9 5.09 16.10 1.31
N LEU A 10 3.80 16.29 1.56
CA LEU A 10 2.79 15.24 1.52
C LEU A 10 2.15 15.12 0.15
N LEU A 11 2.04 13.87 -0.29
CA LEU A 11 1.37 13.46 -1.50
C LEU A 11 0.10 12.71 -1.13
N THR A 12 -0.89 12.83 -2.01
CA THR A 12 -2.20 12.18 -1.82
C THR A 12 -2.25 10.91 -2.64
N PHE A 13 -2.51 9.78 -1.96
CA PHE A 13 -2.66 8.46 -2.56
C PHE A 13 -4.07 7.94 -2.34
N VAL A 14 -4.52 7.01 -3.19
CA VAL A 14 -5.75 6.26 -2.96
C VAL A 14 -5.45 5.11 -2.00
N CYS A 15 -6.32 4.89 -1.03
CA CYS A 15 -6.26 3.76 -0.11
C CYS A 15 -6.24 2.43 -0.89
N GLU A 16 -5.20 1.63 -0.69
CA GLU A 16 -4.97 0.39 -1.46
C GLU A 16 -5.64 -0.85 -0.82
N CYS A 17 -6.72 -0.65 -0.06
CA CYS A 17 -7.42 -1.75 0.60
C CYS A 17 -8.20 -2.60 -0.43
N GLY A 18 -8.48 -3.87 -0.11
CA GLY A 18 -9.20 -4.78 -1.00
C GLY A 18 -10.70 -4.51 -1.23
N ARG A 19 -11.25 -3.39 -0.73
CA ARG A 19 -12.67 -3.05 -0.86
C ARG A 19 -12.94 -2.44 -2.25
N LEU A 20 -13.85 -3.05 -3.02
CA LEU A 20 -14.15 -2.66 -4.40
C LEU A 20 -14.57 -1.19 -4.57
N ASP A 21 -15.28 -0.62 -3.60
CA ASP A 21 -15.80 0.76 -3.65
C ASP A 21 -14.95 1.76 -2.86
N CYS A 22 -13.71 1.41 -2.50
CA CYS A 22 -12.84 2.32 -1.78
C CYS A 22 -12.12 3.30 -2.71
N SER A 23 -12.40 4.58 -2.52
CA SER A 23 -11.71 5.70 -3.15
C SER A 23 -11.24 6.74 -2.12
N ARG A 24 -11.08 6.29 -0.86
CA ARG A 24 -10.56 7.14 0.22
C ARG A 24 -9.13 7.57 -0.10
N LEU A 25 -8.81 8.78 0.29
CA LEU A 25 -7.48 9.36 0.10
C LEU A 25 -6.70 9.29 1.41
N ILE A 26 -5.43 8.92 1.32
CA ILE A 26 -4.46 8.91 2.41
C ILE A 26 -3.28 9.79 2.04
N GLN A 27 -2.57 10.29 3.05
CA GLN A 27 -1.44 11.19 2.84
C GLN A 27 -0.14 10.53 3.30
N LEU A 28 0.81 10.43 2.39
CA LEU A 28 2.17 9.91 2.64
C LEU A 28 3.17 10.89 2.05
N THR A 29 4.35 10.97 2.63
CA THR A 29 5.52 11.54 1.95
C THR A 29 5.96 10.61 0.83
N LEU A 30 6.80 11.11 -0.09
CA LEU A 30 7.42 10.26 -1.10
C LEU A 30 8.26 9.14 -0.47
N VAL A 31 9.02 9.44 0.57
CA VAL A 31 9.87 8.46 1.28
C VAL A 31 9.03 7.36 1.92
N GLU A 32 7.97 7.73 2.65
CA GLU A 32 7.03 6.75 3.25
C GLU A 32 6.39 5.84 2.19
N TYR A 33 6.05 6.39 1.02
CA TYR A 33 5.53 5.60 -0.08
C TYR A 33 6.58 4.65 -0.69
N GLU A 34 7.82 5.11 -0.82
CA GLU A 34 8.94 4.29 -1.30
C GLU A 34 9.24 3.13 -0.33
N ASP A 35 9.25 3.39 0.98
CA ASP A 35 9.43 2.37 2.04
C ASP A 35 8.33 1.29 1.97
N VAL A 36 7.07 1.70 1.83
CA VAL A 36 5.96 0.75 1.63
C VAL A 36 6.19 -0.10 0.38
N ARG A 37 6.71 0.50 -0.70
CA ARG A 37 6.93 -0.16 -1.99
C ARG A 37 8.18 -1.03 -2.05
N GLU A 38 9.02 -1.08 -1.01
CA GLU A 38 10.15 -2.02 -0.92
C GLU A 38 9.69 -3.49 -0.96
N SER A 39 8.45 -3.75 -0.54
CA SER A 39 7.80 -5.05 -0.70
C SER A 39 6.54 -4.90 -1.56
N SER A 40 6.48 -5.65 -2.66
CA SER A 40 5.29 -5.69 -3.53
C SER A 40 4.06 -6.31 -2.86
N ARG A 41 4.22 -6.88 -1.67
CA ARG A 41 3.15 -7.46 -0.85
C ARG A 41 2.56 -6.46 0.16
N ARG A 42 3.16 -5.27 0.30
CA ARG A 42 2.73 -4.24 1.24
C ARG A 42 1.84 -3.20 0.57
N PHE A 43 0.86 -2.73 1.32
CA PHE A 43 -0.16 -1.79 0.85
C PHE A 43 -0.43 -0.73 1.92
N ALA A 44 -0.51 0.54 1.50
CA ALA A 44 -0.89 1.64 2.39
C ALA A 44 -2.41 1.85 2.37
N ILE A 45 -3.03 1.79 3.54
CA ILE A 45 -4.48 1.85 3.71
C ILE A 45 -4.89 2.86 4.79
N LEU A 46 -6.16 3.26 4.77
CA LEU A 46 -6.74 4.03 5.87
C LEU A 46 -6.87 3.15 7.12
N ASP A 47 -6.68 3.72 8.30
CA ASP A 47 -6.96 2.99 9.56
C ASP A 47 -8.43 2.52 9.61
N GLY A 48 -8.64 1.27 10.05
CA GLY A 48 -9.94 0.61 10.05
C GLY A 48 -10.34 0.01 8.69
N HIS A 49 -9.45 0.06 7.69
CA HIS A 49 -9.66 -0.58 6.38
C HIS A 49 -8.94 -1.92 6.23
N GLU A 50 -8.22 -2.39 7.25
CA GLU A 50 -7.58 -3.71 7.23
C GLU A 50 -8.59 -4.85 7.05
N ILE A 51 -8.21 -5.87 6.27
CA ILE A 51 -8.97 -7.13 6.11
C ILE A 51 -8.17 -8.25 6.78
N LEU A 52 -8.23 -8.29 8.11
CA LEU A 52 -7.41 -9.17 8.96
C LEU A 52 -7.60 -10.68 8.70
N GLU A 53 -8.59 -11.07 7.90
CA GLU A 53 -8.77 -12.45 7.42
C GLU A 53 -7.71 -12.86 6.38
N THR A 54 -7.09 -11.90 5.67
CA THR A 54 -6.12 -12.16 4.59
C THR A 54 -4.91 -11.22 4.62
N GLU A 55 -4.84 -10.33 5.61
CA GLU A 55 -3.82 -9.30 5.76
C GLU A 55 -3.28 -9.25 7.18
N GLU A 56 -2.00 -8.91 7.31
CA GLU A 56 -1.35 -8.64 8.58
C GLU A 56 -0.88 -7.19 8.62
N ILE A 57 -1.06 -6.52 9.76
CA ILE A 57 -0.59 -5.15 9.94
C ILE A 57 0.88 -5.19 10.29
N VAL A 58 1.71 -4.60 9.43
CA VAL A 58 3.16 -4.56 9.63
C VAL A 58 3.62 -3.23 10.22
N GLU A 59 2.93 -2.14 9.92
CA GLU A 59 3.25 -0.80 10.43
C GLU A 59 1.97 0.03 10.66
N ARG A 60 2.00 0.89 11.69
CA ARG A 60 0.92 1.83 11.98
C ARG A 60 1.49 3.23 12.08
N HIS A 61 0.97 4.15 11.27
CA HIS A 61 1.26 5.57 11.32
C HIS A 61 0.01 6.35 11.74
N ASP A 62 0.18 7.62 12.10
CA ASP A 62 -0.95 8.49 12.48
C ASP A 62 -1.95 8.70 11.32
N ARG A 63 -1.47 8.61 10.07
CA ARG A 63 -2.22 9.00 8.86
C ARG A 63 -2.66 7.81 7.99
N TYR A 64 -2.04 6.65 8.17
CA TYR A 64 -2.28 5.44 7.39
C TYR A 64 -1.73 4.20 8.11
N VAL A 65 -2.14 3.03 7.66
CA VAL A 65 -1.67 1.72 8.13
C VAL A 65 -1.02 0.99 6.96
N VAL A 66 0.05 0.25 7.21
CA VAL A 66 0.67 -0.62 6.22
C VAL A 66 0.26 -2.05 6.54
N VAL A 67 -0.34 -2.71 5.56
CA VAL A 67 -0.69 -4.13 5.64
C VAL A 67 0.12 -4.93 4.62
N GLU A 68 0.46 -6.16 4.98
CA GLU A 68 1.04 -7.13 4.07
C GLU A 68 0.04 -8.27 3.84
N LYS A 69 -0.07 -8.77 2.61
CA LYS A 69 -0.89 -9.96 2.35
C LYS A 69 -0.32 -11.15 3.11
N ALA A 70 -1.17 -11.82 3.89
CA ALA A 70 -0.79 -13.06 4.56
C ALA A 70 -0.30 -14.05 3.50
N SER A 71 0.86 -14.66 3.72
CA SER A 71 1.30 -15.78 2.89
C SER A 71 0.50 -16.99 3.34
N ASP A 72 -0.63 -17.26 2.69
CA ASP A 72 -1.26 -18.57 2.78
C ASP A 72 -0.21 -19.61 2.34
N PRO A 73 0.21 -20.56 3.19
CA PRO A 73 1.15 -21.60 2.77
C PRO A 73 0.59 -22.49 1.63
N GLU A 74 -0.70 -22.38 1.33
CA GLU A 74 -1.39 -23.09 0.24
C GLU A 74 -1.61 -22.22 -1.03
N ALA A 75 -1.31 -20.91 -0.99
CA ALA A 75 -1.53 -19.97 -2.10
C ALA A 75 -0.27 -19.72 -2.97
N GLU A 76 0.69 -20.65 -2.98
CA GLU A 76 1.94 -20.58 -3.76
C GLU A 76 1.78 -20.69 -5.30
N ILE A 77 0.59 -20.50 -5.85
CA ILE A 77 0.38 -20.55 -7.31
C ILE A 77 -0.42 -19.34 -7.78
N VAL A 78 0.17 -18.15 -7.72
CA VAL A 78 -0.23 -17.03 -8.60
C VAL A 78 1.03 -16.29 -9.02
N GLU A 79 1.34 -16.41 -10.32
CA GLU A 79 2.52 -15.87 -10.96
C GLU A 79 2.58 -14.33 -10.90
N HIS A 80 3.78 -13.83 -10.60
CA HIS A 80 4.16 -12.42 -10.60
C HIS A 80 3.77 -11.70 -11.89
N THR A 81 2.98 -10.63 -11.78
CA THR A 81 2.99 -9.56 -12.78
C THR A 81 3.42 -8.26 -12.09
N ASP A 82 4.71 -8.17 -11.78
CA ASP A 82 5.33 -6.90 -11.40
C ASP A 82 5.81 -6.20 -12.69
N PRO A 83 5.21 -5.08 -13.13
CA PRO A 83 5.62 -4.39 -14.34
C PRO A 83 6.99 -3.68 -14.24
N ARG A 84 7.66 -3.75 -13.08
CA ARG A 84 8.95 -3.10 -12.80
C ARG A 84 10.05 -4.05 -12.36
N ARG A 85 9.88 -5.38 -12.50
CA ARG A 85 11.04 -6.30 -12.46
C ARG A 85 11.92 -5.99 -13.68
N ALA A 86 13.01 -5.25 -13.46
CA ALA A 86 14.06 -5.08 -14.45
C ALA A 86 14.56 -6.49 -14.82
N LEU A 87 14.38 -6.87 -16.09
CA LEU A 87 15.07 -8.00 -16.68
C LEU A 87 16.55 -7.60 -16.77
N ASP A 88 17.42 -8.33 -16.08
CA ASP A 88 18.84 -8.40 -16.42
C ASP A 88 18.99 -9.38 -17.59
#